data_AF-J9A9V0-F1
#
_entry.id   AF-J9A9V0-F1
#
_cell.length_a   1.000
_cell.length_b   1.000
_cell.length_c   1.000
_cell.angle_alpha   90.00
_cell.angle_beta   90.00
_cell.angle_gamma   90.00
#
_symmetry.space_group_name_H-M   'P 1'
#
loop_
_entity.id
_entity.type
_entity.pdbx_description
1 polymer ?
#
loop_
_entity_poly.entity_id
_entity_poly.type
_entity_poly.pdbx_seq_one_letter_code
_entity_poly.pdbx_strand_id
1 'polypeptide(L)' 'VIIIPVGITSQMDKKMKQEIITKIEEIMKTLENTRIRVDTDLRDNYSPGWKFNHWELKRCSD' A
#
# COMPACT_ATOMS: atom_id res chain seq x y z
N VAL A 1 -4.40 -9.76 1.05
CA VAL A 1 -4.36 -8.44 1.73
C VAL A 1 -3.77 -7.42 0.77
N ILE A 2 -4.27 -6.18 0.76
CA ILE A 2 -3.69 -5.09 -0.04
C ILE A 2 -3.26 -3.99 0.93
N ILE A 3 -2.02 -3.51 0.82
CA ILE A 3 -1.50 -2.41 1.64
C ILE A 3 -1.48 -1.14 0.79
N ILE A 4 -2.21 -0.12 1.23
CA ILE A 4 -2.32 1.17 0.54
C ILE A 4 -1.83 2.26 1.51
N PRO A 5 -0.69 2.92 1.22
CA PRO A 5 -0.28 4.07 2.02
C PRO A 5 -1.26 5.23 1.83
N VAL A 6 -1.65 5.85 2.94
CA VAL A 6 -2.51 7.04 2.98
C VAL A 6 -1.72 8.23 3.51
N GLY A 7 -2.14 9.44 3.14
CA GLY A 7 -1.52 10.68 3.62
C GLY A 7 -0.15 11.01 3.02
N ILE A 8 0.36 10.22 2.07
CA ILE A 8 1.57 10.58 1.31
C ILE A 8 1.24 11.72 0.35
N THR A 9 1.92 12.85 0.51
CA THR A 9 1.80 14.01 -0.38
C THR A 9 3.11 14.24 -1.14
N SER A 10 3.04 14.99 -2.25
CA SER A 10 4.22 15.40 -3.01
C SER A 10 5.18 16.25 -2.17
N GLN A 11 4.66 16.99 -1.20
CA GLN A 11 5.40 17.91 -0.32
C GLN A 11 6.08 17.22 0.87
N MET A 12 5.84 15.93 1.09
CA MET A 12 6.41 15.19 2.21
C MET A 12 7.90 14.90 2.00
N ASP A 13 8.67 14.98 3.09
CA ASP A 13 10.11 14.72 3.09
C ASP A 13 10.46 13.33 2.56
N LYS A 14 11.54 13.25 1.78
CA LYS A 14 12.04 11.98 1.24
C LYS A 14 12.35 10.96 2.34
N LYS A 15 12.86 11.42 3.47
CA LYS A 15 13.14 10.57 4.64
C LYS A 15 11.86 9.93 5.18
N MET A 16 10.82 10.73 5.37
CA MET A 16 9.53 10.27 5.86
C MET A 16 8.84 9.31 4.87
N LYS A 17 8.95 9.58 3.56
CA LYS A 17 8.50 8.62 2.53
C LYS A 17 9.26 7.29 2.62
N GLN A 18 10.57 7.34 2.82
CA GLN A 18 11.38 6.13 2.97
C GLN A 18 11.01 5.34 4.22
N GLU A 19 10.76 6.02 5.35
CA GLU A 19 10.29 5.38 6.59
C GLU A 19 8.94 4.65 6.38
N ILE A 20 8.01 5.28 5.63
CA ILE A 20 6.73 4.64 5.29
C ILE A 20 6.95 3.40 4.42
N ILE A 21 7.80 3.49 3.39
CA ILE A 21 8.11 2.34 2.51
C ILE A 21 8.72 1.20 3.32
N THR A 22 9.72 1.48 4.15
CA THR A 22 10.34 0.48 5.03
C THR A 22 9.29 -0.18 5.93
N LYS A 23 8.35 0.61 6.48
CA LYS A 23 7.30 0.05 7.34
C LYS A 23 6.34 -0.85 6.60
N ILE A 24 6.01 -0.53 5.35
CA ILE A 24 5.18 -1.37 4.49
C ILE A 24 5.87 -2.70 4.19
N GLU A 25 7.17 -2.68 3.89
CA GLU A 25 7.95 -3.90 3.66
C GLU A 25 8.01 -4.80 4.89
N GLU A 26 8.17 -4.22 6.09
CA GLU A 26 8.12 -4.98 7.35
C GLU A 26 6.77 -5.69 7.52
N ILE A 27 5.67 -4.97 7.35
CA ILE A 27 4.31 -5.52 7.48
C ILE A 27 4.06 -6.60 6.43
N MET A 28 4.49 -6.38 5.18
CA MET A 28 4.38 -7.34 4.10
C MET A 28 5.09 -8.66 4.47
N LYS A 29 6.36 -8.58 4.90
CA LYS A 29 7.12 -9.76 5.35
C LYS A 29 6.44 -10.49 6.51
N THR A 30 5.92 -9.77 7.50
CA THR A 30 5.20 -10.38 8.62
C THR A 30 3.98 -11.17 8.14
N LEU A 31 3.20 -10.61 7.23
CA LEU A 31 2.00 -11.26 6.70
C LEU A 31 2.34 -12.42 5.74
N GLU A 32 3.36 -12.28 4.90
CA GLU A 32 3.83 -13.35 4.01
C GLU A 32 4.36 -14.56 4.80
N ASN A 33 5.06 -14.33 5.93
CA ASN A 33 5.50 -15.39 6.82
C ASN A 33 4.33 -16.21 7.39
N THR A 34 3.14 -15.61 7.49
CA THR A 34 1.90 -16.29 7.88
C THR A 34 1.15 -16.95 6.70
N ARG A 35 1.77 -17.01 5.51
CA ARG A 35 1.20 -17.53 4.26
C ARG A 35 -0.02 -16.75 3.75
N ILE A 36 -0.17 -15.50 4.18
CA ILE A 36 -1.20 -14.60 3.65
C ILE A 36 -0.66 -14.00 2.34
N ARG A 37 -1.43 -14.07 1.26
CA ARG A 37 -1.10 -13.36 0.01
C ARG A 37 -1.25 -11.86 0.25
N VAL A 38 -0.19 -11.10 0.05
CA VAL A 38 -0.14 -9.65 0.30
C VAL A 38 0.39 -8.95 -0.94
N ASP A 39 -0.30 -7.89 -1.34
CA ASP A 39 0.16 -6.95 -2.36
C ASP A 39 0.25 -5.54 -1.78
N THR A 40 0.98 -4.66 -2.47
CA THR A 40 1.12 -3.25 -2.10
C THR A 40 0.77 -2.35 -3.30
N ASP A 41 0.11 -1.22 -3.05
CA ASP A 41 -0.20 -0.22 -4.08
C ASP A 41 0.47 1.13 -3.76
N LEU A 42 1.73 1.24 -4.19
CA LEU A 42 2.59 2.39 -3.93
C LEU A 42 2.48 3.50 -4.98
N ARG A 43 1.53 3.41 -5.93
CA ARG A 43 1.35 4.41 -7.00
C ARG A 43 1.03 5.78 -6.41
N ASP A 44 1.81 6.80 -6.71
CA ASP A 44 1.65 8.16 -6.14
C ASP A 44 0.71 9.06 -6.96
N ASN A 45 0.36 8.64 -8.18
CA ASN A 45 -0.49 9.38 -9.11
C ASN A 45 -2.00 9.17 -8.89
N TYR A 46 -2.41 8.31 -7.96
CA TYR A 46 -3.81 8.06 -7.64
C TYR A 46 -4.10 8.39 -6.18
N SER A 47 -5.26 9.03 -5.94
CA SER A 47 -5.73 9.31 -4.60
C SER A 47 -6.01 8.00 -3.84
N PRO A 48 -5.86 7.98 -2.50
CA PRO A 48 -6.21 6.81 -1.70
C PRO A 48 -7.64 6.30 -1.96
N GLY A 49 -8.60 7.22 -2.13
CA GLY A 49 -10.00 6.86 -2.42
C GLY A 49 -10.18 6.13 -3.74
N TRP A 50 -9.44 6.53 -4.80
CA TRP A 50 -9.46 5.81 -6.07
C TRP A 50 -8.87 4.39 -5.92
N LYS A 51 -7.78 4.25 -5.17
CA LYS A 51 -7.15 2.95 -4.92
C LYS A 51 -8.08 2.00 -4.16
N PHE A 52 -8.80 2.50 -3.16
CA PHE A 52 -9.80 1.70 -2.43
C PHE A 52 -10.85 1.15 -3.38
N ASN A 53 -11.47 2.01 -4.19
CA ASN A 53 -12.45 1.60 -5.19
C ASN A 53 -11.85 0.56 -6.19
N HIS A 54 -10.65 0.83 -6.73
CA HIS A 54 -9.98 -0.09 -7.65
C HIS A 54 -9.82 -1.50 -7.07
N TRP A 55 -9.36 -1.60 -5.82
CA TRP A 55 -9.12 -2.90 -5.17
C TRP A 55 -10.38 -3.55 -4.62
N GLU A 56 -11.40 -2.78 -4.28
CA GLU A 56 -12.74 -3.28 -3.97
C GLU A 56 -13.36 -3.96 -5.20
N LEU A 57 -13.31 -3.32 -6.35
CA LEU A 57 -13.82 -3.89 -7.61
C LEU A 57 -12.98 -5.07 -8.11
N LYS A 58 -11.65 -4.98 -8.02
CA LYS A 58 -10.75 -6.04 -8.49
C LYS A 58 -10.93 -7.35 -7.71
N ARG A 59 -11.15 -7.28 -6.39
CA ARG A 59 -11.40 -8.49 -5.56
C ARG A 59 -12.72 -9.19 -5.82
N CYS A 60 -13.68 -8.57 -6.51
CA CYS A 60 -14.90 -9.25 -6.94
C CYS A 60 -14.71 -10.12 -8.18
N SER A 61 -13.56 -10.03 -8.86
CA SER A 61 -13.31 -10.65 -10.16
C SER A 61 -12.24 -11.76 -10.16
N ASP A 62 -11.54 -11.97 -9.03
CA ASP A 62 -10.52 -13.03 -8.82
C ASP A 62 -10.99 -14.04 -7.76
#